data_AF-A0A937WT78-F1
#
_entry.id   AF-A0A937WT78-F1
#
_cell.length_a   1.000
_cell.length_b   1.000
_cell.length_c   1.000
_cell.angle_alpha   90.00
_cell.angle_beta   90.00
_cell.angle_gamma   90.00
#
_symmetry.space_group_name_H-M   'P 1'
#
loop_
_entity.id
_entity.type
_entity.pdbx_description
1 polymer ?
#
loop_
_entity_poly.entity_id
_entity_poly.type
_entity_poly.pdbx_seq_one_letter_code
_entity_poly.pdbx_strand_id
1 'polypeptide(L)'
;MCYAIPLTITSPLPGDLGHIPVSPAIDFGRLIAEAGLPGRFDPNSIAVIDLTDGRTIPHARAEDFAYADSGRVEWVIENPAHTRYEIRFRTTPQRPPLIPQVYTPLIGTGDLIRYNADVPRPVMIAYSMQLIDLTGDGRTDLVGCWNYYYRPGDPVSGLLCYPRTGNTKILS
;
A
#
# COMPACT_ATOMS: atom_id res chain seq x y z
N MET A 1 8.55 -3.60 23.01
CA MET A 1 8.26 -2.29 23.64
C MET A 1 7.69 -1.35 22.58
N CYS A 2 7.03 -0.25 22.96
CA CYS A 2 6.46 0.74 22.02
C CYS A 2 7.36 1.97 21.94
N TYR A 3 7.55 2.51 20.73
CA TYR A 3 8.42 3.63 20.39
C TYR A 3 7.70 4.60 19.48
N ALA A 4 8.23 5.81 19.37
CA ALA A 4 7.59 6.93 18.69
C ALA A 4 8.58 7.72 17.83
N ILE A 5 8.13 8.13 16.64
CA ILE A 5 8.86 9.01 15.74
C ILE A 5 8.03 10.29 15.59
N PRO A 6 8.48 11.43 16.13
CA PRO A 6 7.79 12.70 15.92
C PRO A 6 7.99 13.15 14.47
N LEU A 7 6.91 13.60 13.83
CA LEU A 7 6.90 14.11 12.47
C LEU A 7 6.23 15.48 12.44
N THR A 8 6.84 16.45 11.76
CA THR A 8 6.28 17.79 11.56
C THR A 8 6.31 18.12 10.08
N ILE A 9 5.16 18.52 9.56
CA ILE A 9 5.01 19.00 8.19
C ILE A 9 5.36 20.48 8.18
N THR A 10 6.40 20.81 7.44
CA THR A 10 6.96 22.18 7.37
C THR A 10 6.58 22.91 6.10
N SER A 11 6.17 22.17 5.06
CA SER A 11 5.64 22.74 3.83
C SER A 11 4.26 23.36 4.06
N PRO A 12 3.93 24.50 3.42
CA PRO A 12 2.57 25.02 3.40
C PRO A 12 1.61 23.97 2.84
N LEU A 13 0.50 23.75 3.56
CA LEU A 13 -0.55 22.82 3.16
C LEU A 13 -1.67 23.58 2.42
N PRO A 14 -2.16 23.10 1.27
CA PRO A 14 -3.22 23.75 0.51
C PRO A 14 -4.54 23.75 1.29
N GLY A 15 -5.16 24.92 1.43
CA GLY A 15 -6.40 25.10 2.20
C GLY A 15 -7.69 24.70 1.46
N ASP A 16 -7.58 24.44 0.17
CA ASP A 16 -8.70 24.28 -0.77
C ASP A 16 -8.94 22.82 -1.24
N LEU A 17 -7.97 21.92 -1.02
CA LEU A 17 -8.08 20.52 -1.45
C LEU A 17 -8.87 19.64 -0.47
N GLY A 18 -8.96 20.02 0.80
CA GLY A 18 -9.72 19.31 1.86
C GLY A 18 -9.19 17.92 2.26
N HIS A 19 -8.51 17.20 1.37
CA HIS A 19 -7.85 15.92 1.63
C HIS A 19 -6.45 15.97 1.05
N ILE A 20 -5.44 16.01 1.92
CA ILE A 20 -4.03 16.15 1.51
C ILE A 20 -3.30 14.84 1.78
N PRO A 21 -2.87 14.09 0.76
CA PRO A 21 -2.14 12.84 0.95
C PRO A 21 -0.74 13.11 1.49
N VAL A 22 -0.34 12.30 2.47
CA VAL A 22 0.99 12.29 3.07
C VAL A 22 1.57 10.89 2.95
N SER A 23 2.84 10.76 2.55
CA SER A 23 3.48 9.47 2.31
C SER A 23 5.00 9.52 2.59
N PRO A 24 5.42 9.77 3.85
CA PRO A 24 6.83 9.70 4.23
C PRO A 24 7.38 8.29 4.03
N ALA A 25 8.59 8.22 3.49
CA ALA A 25 9.41 7.00 3.53
C ALA A 25 10.17 6.97 4.86
N ILE A 26 10.09 5.83 5.55
CA ILE A 26 10.69 5.65 6.88
C ILE A 26 11.49 4.37 6.86
N ASP A 27 12.72 4.43 7.38
CA ASP A 27 13.56 3.27 7.63
C ASP A 27 13.57 2.96 9.14
N PHE A 28 12.66 2.09 9.57
CA PHE A 28 12.53 1.71 10.97
C PHE A 28 13.74 0.89 11.43
N GLY A 29 14.33 0.09 10.54
CA GLY A 29 15.54 -0.69 10.84
C GLY A 29 16.71 0.22 11.22
N ARG A 30 16.93 1.27 10.42
CA ARG A 30 17.92 2.31 10.72
C ARG A 30 17.62 3.03 12.03
N LEU A 31 16.38 3.47 12.25
CA LEU A 31 16.00 4.19 13.47
C LEU A 31 16.17 3.32 14.74
N ILE A 32 15.83 2.04 14.67
CA ILE A 32 16.06 1.06 15.75
C ILE A 32 17.56 0.95 16.04
N ALA A 33 18.39 0.82 15.01
CA ALA A 33 19.84 0.68 15.15
C ALA A 33 20.49 1.94 15.74
N GLU A 34 20.16 3.12 15.21
CA GLU A 34 20.70 4.41 15.68
C GLU A 34 20.32 4.70 17.14
N ALA A 35 19.10 4.33 17.54
CA ALA A 35 18.63 4.51 18.91
C ALA A 35 19.04 3.36 19.87
N GLY A 36 19.77 2.34 19.38
CA GLY A 36 20.20 1.19 20.19
C GLY A 36 19.05 0.36 20.75
N LEU A 37 17.90 0.32 20.06
CA LEU A 37 16.71 -0.36 20.53
C LEU A 37 16.83 -1.88 20.34
N PRO A 38 16.42 -2.69 21.34
CA PRO A 38 16.48 -4.14 21.20
C PRO A 38 15.39 -4.67 20.26
N GLY A 39 15.70 -5.78 19.57
CA GLY A 39 14.74 -6.55 18.78
C GLY A 39 14.76 -6.24 17.29
N ARG A 40 13.61 -6.48 16.65
CA ARG A 40 13.32 -6.28 15.23
C ARG A 40 12.01 -5.51 15.10
N PHE A 41 11.84 -4.81 13.98
CA PHE A 41 10.63 -4.05 13.70
C PHE A 41 9.39 -4.97 13.62
N ASP A 42 8.29 -4.56 14.26
CA ASP A 42 6.96 -5.18 14.08
C ASP A 42 6.12 -4.34 13.09
N PRO A 43 6.03 -4.75 11.81
CA PRO A 43 5.29 -3.97 10.82
C PRO A 43 3.79 -3.85 11.13
N ASN A 44 3.22 -4.74 11.96
CA ASN A 44 1.81 -4.76 12.35
C ASN A 44 1.47 -3.85 13.52
N SER A 45 2.45 -3.12 14.04
CA SER A 45 2.29 -2.23 15.19
C SER A 45 2.26 -0.75 14.83
N ILE A 46 2.37 -0.41 13.54
CA ILE A 46 2.39 0.99 13.09
C ILE A 46 1.07 1.66 13.46
N ALA A 47 1.15 2.85 14.05
CA ALA A 47 0.02 3.73 14.26
C ALA A 47 0.45 5.18 13.99
N VAL A 48 -0.42 5.95 13.33
CA VAL A 48 -0.23 7.39 13.12
C VAL A 48 -1.12 8.12 14.11
N ILE A 49 -0.55 9.03 14.90
CA ILE A 49 -1.26 9.84 15.89
C ILE A 49 -1.16 11.29 15.46
N ASP A 50 -2.30 11.98 15.36
CA ASP A 50 -2.33 13.44 15.24
C ASP A 50 -2.07 14.06 16.60
N LEU A 51 -1.03 14.86 16.73
CA LEU A 51 -0.66 15.49 17.99
C LEU A 51 -1.48 16.76 18.28
N THR A 52 -2.30 17.21 17.33
CA THR A 52 -3.20 18.36 17.50
C THR A 52 -4.39 17.98 18.39
N ASP A 53 -5.02 16.85 18.13
CA ASP A 53 -6.22 16.39 18.84
C ASP A 53 -6.04 15.01 19.54
N GLY A 54 -4.87 14.39 19.38
CA GLY A 54 -4.50 13.12 20.01
C GLY A 54 -5.13 11.88 19.35
N ARG A 55 -5.80 12.03 18.20
CA ARG A 55 -6.49 10.92 17.55
C ARG A 55 -5.54 10.01 16.79
N THR A 56 -5.85 8.71 16.80
CA THR A 56 -5.23 7.76 15.88
C THR A 56 -5.83 7.93 14.49
N ILE A 57 -4.97 8.19 13.51
CA ILE A 57 -5.34 8.40 12.11
C ILE A 57 -5.29 7.07 11.37
N PRO A 58 -6.35 6.70 10.61
CA PRO A 58 -6.29 5.60 9.67
C PRO A 58 -5.15 5.82 8.68
N HIS A 59 -4.37 4.78 8.42
CA HIS A 59 -3.21 4.87 7.54
C HIS A 59 -3.07 3.63 6.67
N ALA A 60 -2.38 3.77 5.56
CA ALA A 60 -1.91 2.67 4.73
C ALA A 60 -0.42 2.41 4.99
N ARG A 61 0.00 1.17 4.75
CA ARG A 61 1.39 0.72 4.83
C ARG A 61 1.80 0.18 3.47
N ALA A 62 2.99 0.54 3.00
CA ALA A 62 3.54 -0.01 1.77
C ALA A 62 3.73 -1.54 1.85
N GLU A 63 3.60 -2.23 0.72
CA GLU A 63 3.85 -3.68 0.63
C GLU A 63 5.31 -4.04 0.90
N ASP A 64 6.24 -3.10 0.78
CA ASP A 64 7.65 -3.25 1.12
C ASP A 64 7.84 -3.77 2.55
N PHE A 65 6.94 -3.42 3.47
CA PHE A 65 6.93 -3.95 4.83
C PHE A 65 6.62 -5.45 4.93
N ALA A 66 6.35 -6.16 3.83
CA ALA A 66 6.34 -7.62 3.84
C ALA A 66 7.76 -8.19 4.02
N TYR A 67 8.76 -7.54 3.45
CA TYR A 67 10.13 -8.06 3.35
C TYR A 67 11.23 -7.10 3.83
N ALA A 68 10.93 -5.82 4.05
CA ALA A 68 11.86 -4.80 4.51
C ALA A 68 11.42 -4.13 5.81
N ASP A 69 12.37 -3.52 6.52
CA ASP A 69 12.12 -2.65 7.67
C ASP A 69 12.01 -1.18 7.26
N SER A 70 12.01 -0.91 5.96
CA SER A 70 11.80 0.40 5.35
C SER A 70 10.62 0.36 4.40
N GLY A 71 9.91 1.48 4.31
CA GLY A 71 8.70 1.59 3.49
C GLY A 71 7.96 2.89 3.73
N ARG A 72 6.81 3.06 3.07
CA ARG A 72 5.97 4.25 3.20
C ARG A 72 4.83 4.01 4.18
N VAL A 73 4.59 5.00 5.04
CA VAL A 73 3.40 5.10 5.89
C VAL A 73 2.57 6.25 5.36
N GLU A 74 1.30 6.01 5.02
CA GLU A 74 0.50 6.95 4.24
C GLU A 74 -0.80 7.30 4.96
N TRP A 75 -1.17 8.58 5.03
CA TRP A 75 -2.43 9.04 5.61
C TRP A 75 -2.92 10.33 4.93
N VAL A 76 -4.14 10.75 5.25
CA VAL A 76 -4.74 11.98 4.75
C VAL A 76 -4.80 13.03 5.86
N ILE A 77 -4.41 14.25 5.54
CA ILE A 77 -4.69 15.42 6.36
C ILE A 77 -6.00 16.04 5.89
N GLU A 78 -6.98 16.10 6.79
CA GLU A 78 -8.29 16.73 6.54
C GLU A 78 -8.28 18.23 6.89
N ASN A 79 -7.49 18.61 7.91
CA ASN A 79 -7.34 19.98 8.34
C ASN A 79 -5.89 20.46 8.14
N PRO A 80 -5.62 21.41 7.22
CA PRO A 80 -4.29 21.96 6.97
C PRO A 80 -3.58 22.55 8.20
N ALA A 81 -4.31 22.88 9.27
CA ALA A 81 -3.72 23.32 10.53
C ALA A 81 -3.06 22.18 11.33
N HIS A 82 -3.41 20.92 11.04
CA HIS A 82 -2.88 19.74 11.70
C HIS A 82 -1.57 19.33 11.01
N THR A 83 -0.45 19.71 11.61
CA THR A 83 0.89 19.59 11.01
C THR A 83 1.85 18.73 11.82
N ARG A 84 1.43 18.29 13.02
CA ARG A 84 2.27 17.55 13.96
C ARG A 84 1.69 16.17 14.19
N TYR A 85 2.50 15.16 13.91
CA TYR A 85 2.12 13.76 14.00
C TYR A 85 3.17 12.96 14.77
N GLU A 86 2.77 11.80 15.26
CA GLU A 86 3.66 10.80 15.82
C GLU A 86 3.39 9.45 15.17
N ILE A 87 4.45 8.81 14.68
CA ILE A 87 4.37 7.45 14.17
C ILE A 87 4.86 6.51 15.26
N ARG A 88 3.94 5.72 15.82
CA ARG A 88 4.23 4.71 16.83
C ARG A 88 4.51 3.38 16.17
N PHE A 89 5.42 2.62 16.77
CA PHE A 89 5.73 1.25 16.37
C PHE A 89 6.27 0.46 17.56
N ARG A 90 6.38 -0.85 17.40
CA ARG A 90 6.97 -1.76 18.40
C ARG A 90 8.17 -2.50 17.83
N THR A 91 9.00 -2.96 18.75
CA THR A 91 9.98 -4.01 18.46
C THR A 91 9.57 -5.34 19.10
N THR A 92 9.94 -6.43 18.42
CA THR A 92 9.73 -7.82 18.82
C THR A 92 11.05 -8.60 18.74
N PRO A 93 11.20 -9.75 19.44
CA PRO A 93 12.39 -10.58 19.32
C PRO A 93 12.63 -11.10 17.90
N GLN A 94 11.55 -11.41 17.18
CA GLN A 94 11.55 -11.87 15.78
C GLN A 94 10.52 -11.07 14.99
N ARG A 95 10.85 -10.74 13.75
CA ARG A 95 9.98 -9.97 12.86
C ARG A 95 8.78 -10.81 12.41
N PRO A 96 7.53 -10.43 12.74
CA PRO A 96 6.37 -11.15 12.27
C PRO A 96 6.15 -10.89 10.76
N PRO A 97 5.42 -11.79 10.05
CA PRO A 97 4.97 -11.50 8.70
C PRO A 97 4.01 -10.30 8.69
N LEU A 98 3.99 -9.53 7.60
CA LEU A 98 3.00 -8.49 7.39
C LEU A 98 1.62 -9.12 7.24
N ILE A 99 0.66 -8.66 8.04
CA ILE A 99 -0.74 -9.10 7.96
C ILE A 99 -1.54 -8.03 7.21
N PRO A 100 -2.45 -8.41 6.30
CA PRO A 100 -3.37 -7.47 5.65
C PRO A 100 -4.12 -6.61 6.68
N GLN A 101 -4.25 -5.31 6.43
CA GLN A 101 -5.05 -4.44 7.30
C GLN A 101 -6.53 -4.74 7.11
N VAL A 102 -7.28 -4.78 8.22
CA VAL A 102 -8.75 -4.90 8.18
C VAL A 102 -9.37 -3.75 7.39
N TYR A 103 -8.82 -2.55 7.57
CA TYR A 103 -9.20 -1.33 6.86
C TYR A 103 -7.96 -0.63 6.31
N THR A 104 -8.03 -0.18 5.06
CA THR A 104 -7.03 0.69 4.43
C THR A 104 -7.73 1.94 3.91
N PRO A 105 -7.41 3.15 4.41
CA PRO A 105 -8.04 4.37 3.95
C PRO A 105 -7.68 4.70 2.50
N LEU A 106 -8.54 5.48 1.84
CA LEU A 106 -8.24 6.09 0.56
C LEU A 106 -7.31 7.30 0.80
N ILE A 107 -6.04 7.17 0.44
CA ILE A 107 -5.04 8.23 0.61
C ILE A 107 -4.99 9.13 -0.63
N GLY A 108 -4.92 8.54 -1.82
CA GLY A 108 -4.90 9.28 -3.09
C GLY A 108 -5.75 8.62 -4.18
N THR A 109 -5.86 9.28 -5.34
CA THR A 109 -6.68 8.81 -6.47
C THR A 109 -6.31 7.40 -6.96
N GLY A 110 -5.06 6.97 -6.77
CA GLY A 110 -4.61 5.61 -7.09
C GLY A 110 -5.17 4.50 -6.17
N ASP A 111 -5.75 4.88 -5.02
CA ASP A 111 -6.30 3.92 -4.05
C ASP A 111 -7.71 3.46 -4.39
N LEU A 112 -8.33 3.97 -5.47
CA LEU A 112 -9.60 3.46 -5.98
C LEU A 112 -9.54 1.96 -6.34
N ILE A 113 -8.33 1.40 -6.47
CA ILE A 113 -8.07 -0.03 -6.72
C ILE A 113 -7.83 -0.80 -5.40
N ARG A 114 -7.49 -0.13 -4.28
CA ARG A 114 -7.28 -0.77 -2.97
C ARG A 114 -8.65 -1.14 -2.38
N TYR A 115 -9.07 -2.38 -2.62
CA TYR A 115 -10.37 -2.91 -2.20
C TYR A 115 -10.33 -3.47 -0.77
N ASN A 116 -10.48 -2.61 0.25
CA ASN A 116 -10.70 -3.00 1.64
C ASN A 116 -11.65 -1.99 2.32
N ALA A 117 -12.97 -2.11 2.04
CA ALA A 117 -14.00 -1.34 2.73
C ALA A 117 -14.60 -2.16 3.89
N ASP A 118 -14.90 -1.51 5.02
CA ASP A 118 -15.53 -2.16 6.20
C ASP A 118 -16.95 -2.70 5.94
N VAL A 119 -17.47 -2.53 4.72
CA VAL A 119 -18.75 -3.04 4.25
C VAL A 119 -18.59 -3.66 2.86
N PRO A 120 -19.28 -4.78 2.56
CA PRO A 120 -19.29 -5.34 1.20
C PRO A 120 -19.77 -4.30 0.18
N ARG A 121 -18.99 -4.08 -0.89
CA ARG A 121 -19.36 -3.23 -2.01
C ARG A 121 -19.07 -3.95 -3.32
N PRO A 122 -20.00 -4.00 -4.28
CA PRO A 122 -19.72 -4.61 -5.57
C PRO A 122 -18.59 -3.83 -6.27
N VAL A 123 -17.54 -4.54 -6.68
CA VAL A 123 -16.44 -4.00 -7.49
C VAL A 123 -16.64 -4.45 -8.91
N MET A 124 -16.68 -3.48 -9.83
CA MET A 124 -16.44 -3.77 -11.23
C MET A 124 -14.93 -3.75 -11.42
N ILE A 125 -14.32 -4.93 -11.57
CA ILE A 125 -12.95 -4.97 -12.04
C ILE A 125 -13.01 -4.76 -13.56
N ALA A 126 -12.78 -3.52 -13.99
CA ALA A 126 -12.76 -3.15 -15.40
C ALA A 126 -11.47 -3.67 -16.06
N TYR A 127 -11.34 -4.99 -16.19
CA TYR A 127 -10.34 -5.55 -17.10
C TYR A 127 -10.94 -5.61 -18.50
N SER A 128 -10.27 -5.01 -19.47
CA SER A 128 -10.48 -5.34 -20.88
C SER A 128 -9.78 -6.67 -21.16
N MET A 129 -10.39 -7.79 -20.71
CA MET A 129 -9.96 -9.13 -21.10
C MET A 129 -10.75 -9.57 -22.35
N GLN A 130 -10.07 -10.23 -23.26
CA GLN A 130 -10.65 -10.91 -24.41
C GLN A 130 -10.08 -12.33 -24.53
N LEU A 131 -10.87 -13.21 -25.13
CA LEU A 131 -10.43 -14.52 -25.55
C LEU A 131 -10.02 -14.43 -27.03
N ILE A 132 -8.72 -14.61 -27.32
CA ILE A 132 -8.13 -14.49 -28.66
C ILE A 132 -7.24 -15.70 -28.88
N ASP A 133 -7.35 -16.38 -30.02
CA ASP A 133 -6.38 -17.40 -30.43
C ASP A 133 -5.11 -16.71 -30.94
N LEU A 134 -4.12 -16.52 -30.06
CA LEU A 134 -2.89 -15.80 -30.41
C LEU A 134 -1.97 -16.62 -31.31
N THR A 135 -2.10 -17.95 -31.30
CA THR A 135 -1.16 -18.88 -31.94
C THR A 135 -1.69 -19.49 -33.24
N GLY A 136 -2.99 -19.35 -33.50
CA GLY A 136 -3.68 -19.97 -34.62
C GLY A 136 -3.93 -21.47 -34.43
N ASP A 137 -3.90 -21.97 -33.19
CA ASP A 137 -4.07 -23.40 -32.88
C ASP A 137 -5.55 -23.81 -32.72
N GLY A 138 -6.48 -22.88 -32.95
CA GLY A 138 -7.92 -23.04 -32.79
C GLY A 138 -8.38 -22.96 -31.34
N ARG A 139 -7.51 -22.56 -30.39
CA ARG A 139 -7.84 -22.43 -28.97
C ARG A 139 -7.65 -20.99 -28.54
N THR A 140 -8.61 -20.46 -27.80
CA THR A 140 -8.51 -19.09 -27.31
C THR A 140 -7.62 -18.98 -26.07
N ASP A 141 -6.73 -18.00 -26.08
CA ASP A 141 -5.93 -17.54 -24.94
C ASP A 141 -6.63 -16.35 -24.25
N LEU A 142 -6.40 -16.20 -22.95
CA LEU A 142 -6.89 -15.03 -22.21
C LEU A 142 -5.89 -13.87 -22.36
N VAL A 143 -6.33 -12.77 -22.96
CA VAL A 143 -5.51 -11.59 -23.26
C VAL A 143 -6.13 -10.35 -22.64
N GLY A 144 -5.32 -9.49 -22.01
CA GLY A 144 -5.79 -8.19 -21.55
C GLY A 144 -4.67 -7.28 -21.05
N CYS A 145 -5.04 -6.06 -20.65
CA CYS A 145 -4.14 -5.10 -20.04
C CYS A 145 -4.34 -5.08 -18.52
N TRP A 146 -3.24 -5.16 -17.76
CA TRP A 146 -3.27 -4.88 -16.33
C TRP A 146 -3.37 -3.37 -16.07
N ASN A 147 -3.76 -2.97 -14.86
CA ASN A 147 -4.00 -1.58 -14.48
C ASN A 147 -2.87 -0.66 -14.97
N TYR A 148 -3.13 0.15 -15.99
CA TYR A 148 -2.23 1.20 -16.41
C TYR A 148 -2.47 2.41 -15.49
N TYR A 149 -1.50 2.72 -14.63
CA TYR A 149 -1.47 4.02 -13.96
C TYR A 149 -0.09 4.65 -14.18
N TYR A 150 -0.10 5.86 -14.76
CA TYR A 150 1.10 6.61 -15.04
C TYR A 150 1.55 7.36 -13.78
N ARG A 151 2.76 7.06 -13.29
CA ARG A 151 3.54 7.94 -12.42
C ARG A 151 4.77 8.42 -13.22
N PRO A 152 5.01 9.75 -13.34
CA PRO A 152 6.22 10.24 -13.99
C PRO A 152 7.48 9.66 -13.30
N GLY A 153 8.30 8.93 -14.06
CA GLY A 153 9.57 8.37 -13.58
C GLY A 153 9.49 6.96 -12.98
N ASP A 154 8.31 6.34 -12.89
CA ASP A 154 8.15 5.00 -12.29
C ASP A 154 7.07 4.18 -13.02
N PRO A 155 7.37 3.66 -14.24
CA PRO A 155 6.41 2.87 -15.01
C PRO A 155 6.26 1.47 -14.39
N VAL A 156 5.06 1.16 -13.89
CA VAL A 156 4.69 -0.19 -13.41
C VAL A 156 3.39 -0.63 -14.08
N SER A 157 3.36 -1.89 -14.55
CA SER A 157 2.31 -2.58 -15.34
C SER A 157 2.53 -2.60 -16.87
N GLY A 158 2.09 -3.69 -17.52
CA GLY A 158 2.29 -3.97 -18.94
C GLY A 158 1.35 -5.08 -19.47
N LEU A 159 1.62 -5.60 -20.67
CA LEU A 159 0.85 -6.70 -21.26
C LEU A 159 1.01 -7.97 -20.40
N LEU A 160 -0.10 -8.59 -20.00
CA LEU A 160 -0.10 -9.95 -19.46
C LEU A 160 -0.65 -10.92 -20.50
N CYS A 161 0.07 -12.02 -20.70
CA CYS A 161 -0.33 -13.13 -21.56
C CYS A 161 -0.18 -14.42 -20.77
N TYR A 162 -1.26 -15.19 -20.64
CA TYR A 162 -1.24 -16.53 -20.08
C TYR A 162 -1.42 -17.55 -21.22
N PRO A 163 -0.34 -17.94 -21.92
CA PRO A 163 -0.43 -18.92 -22.98
C PRO A 163 -0.89 -20.26 -22.42
N ARG A 164 -1.79 -20.94 -23.12
CA ARG A 164 -2.23 -22.28 -22.73
C ARG A 164 -1.09 -23.31 -22.90
N THR A 165 -0.52 -23.81 -21.81
CA THR A 165 0.60 -24.79 -21.83
C THR A 165 0.21 -26.24 -21.48
N GLY A 166 -1.08 -26.57 -21.48
CA GLY A 166 -1.60 -27.87 -21.01
C GLY A 166 -1.82 -28.95 -22.09
N ASN A 167 -1.25 -30.14 -21.82
CA ASN A 167 -1.25 -31.39 -22.59
C ASN A 167 -2.58 -31.81 -23.27
N THR A 168 -2.47 -32.27 -24.51
CA THR A 168 -3.46 -33.09 -25.22
C THR A 168 -3.64 -34.45 -24.55
N LYS A 169 -4.54 -34.55 -23.56
CA LYS A 169 -5.23 -35.82 -23.31
C LYS A 169 -6.64 -35.72 -23.87
N ILE A 170 -6.82 -36.32 -25.04
CA ILE A 170 -8.12 -36.72 -25.55
C ILE A 170 -8.57 -37.87 -24.62
N LEU A 171 -9.71 -37.70 -23.96
CA LEU A 171 -10.37 -38.81 -23.28
C LEU A 171 -10.91 -39.75 -24.37
N SER A 172 -10.25 -40.90 -24.54
CA SER A 172 -10.77 -42.08 -25.23
C SER A 172 -11.44 -43.00 -24.24
#